data_AF-A0AAV7J1D9-F1
#
_entry.id   AF-A0AAV7J1D9-F1
#
_cell.length_a   1.000
_cell.length_b   1.000
_cell.length_c   1.000
_cell.angle_alpha   90.00
_cell.angle_beta   90.00
_cell.angle_gamma   90.00
#
_symmetry.space_group_name_H-M   'P 1'
#
loop_
_entity.id
_entity.type
_entity.pdbx_description
1 polymer ?
#
loop_
_entity_poly.entity_id
_entity_poly.type
_entity_poly.pdbx_seq_one_letter_code
_entity_poly.pdbx_strand_id
1 'polypeptide(L)'
;MTLQYSLWDKFRELDELNKVQLNNLAKFLTHLFVEKGLALSVLKVISFAELDKQTMKLVRQIMLGILLHDDVEACTHAFERISLAPKLQNLREGLRLFISYFLAKYAEAQKLPEKSVKRLKERTELVEKILYGRSSLL
;
A
#
# COMPACT_ATOMS: atom_id res chain seq x y z
N MET A 1 -10.48 -15.51 -8.62
CA MET A 1 -11.04 -14.40 -9.43
C MET A 1 -12.14 -13.64 -8.70
N THR A 2 -13.12 -14.30 -8.08
CA THR A 2 -14.27 -13.65 -7.40
C THR A 2 -13.86 -12.55 -6.41
N LEU A 3 -12.91 -12.83 -5.52
CA LEU A 3 -12.47 -11.84 -4.52
C LEU A 3 -11.89 -10.56 -5.14
N GLN A 4 -11.15 -10.65 -6.25
CA GLN A 4 -10.57 -9.47 -6.90
C GLN A 4 -11.66 -8.56 -7.48
N TYR A 5 -12.66 -9.14 -8.15
CA TYR A 5 -13.79 -8.39 -8.68
C TYR A 5 -14.62 -7.76 -7.57
N SER A 6 -14.95 -8.52 -6.52
CA SER A 6 -15.67 -7.98 -5.36
C SER A 6 -14.92 -6.83 -4.68
N LEU A 7 -13.58 -6.91 -4.60
CA LEU A 7 -12.76 -5.81 -4.08
C LEU A 7 -12.76 -4.59 -5.00
N TRP A 8 -12.70 -4.79 -6.32
CA TRP A 8 -12.77 -3.68 -7.27
C TRP A 8 -14.11 -2.97 -7.24
N ASP A 9 -15.21 -3.71 -7.10
CA ASP A 9 -16.52 -3.12 -6.91
C ASP A 9 -16.55 -2.34 -5.58
N LYS A 10 -16.04 -2.93 -4.50
CA LYS A 10 -15.94 -2.24 -3.20
C LYS A 10 -15.04 -1.01 -3.21
N PHE A 11 -14.01 -0.96 -4.06
CA PHE A 11 -13.17 0.24 -4.21
C PHE A 11 -13.91 1.39 -4.89
N ARG A 12 -14.95 1.11 -5.67
CA ARG A 12 -15.78 2.15 -6.32
C ARG A 12 -16.83 2.74 -5.36
N GLU A 13 -17.14 2.04 -4.27
CA GLU A 13 -18.16 2.40 -3.27
C GLU A 13 -17.53 2.79 -1.91
N LEU A 14 -16.28 3.29 -1.90
CA LEU A 14 -15.58 3.59 -0.64
C LEU A 14 -16.19 4.77 0.13
N ASP A 15 -16.88 5.65 -0.57
CA ASP A 15 -17.63 6.78 -0.03
C ASP A 15 -18.87 6.34 0.76
N GLU A 16 -19.46 5.20 0.43
CA GLU A 16 -20.57 4.59 1.15
C GLU A 16 -20.14 3.90 2.45
N LEU A 17 -18.83 3.61 2.61
CA LEU A 17 -18.32 2.92 3.79
C LEU A 17 -18.21 3.86 5.00
N ASN A 18 -18.75 3.40 6.12
CA ASN A 18 -18.50 4.06 7.40
C ASN A 18 -17.06 3.82 7.89
N LYS A 19 -16.65 4.56 8.92
CA LYS A 19 -15.29 4.50 9.48
C LYS A 19 -14.88 3.09 9.93
N VAL A 20 -15.80 2.33 10.51
CA VAL A 20 -15.51 0.97 11.02
C VAL A 20 -15.31 0.01 9.85
N GLN A 21 -16.19 0.08 8.84
CA GLN A 21 -16.09 -0.74 7.63
C GLN A 21 -14.79 -0.47 6.88
N LEU A 22 -14.42 0.80 6.69
CA LEU A 22 -13.18 1.19 6.03
C LEU A 22 -11.96 0.66 6.79
N ASN A 23 -11.94 0.80 8.12
CA ASN A 23 -10.85 0.30 8.95
C ASN A 23 -10.74 -1.24 8.88
N ASN A 24 -11.88 -1.95 8.90
CA ASN A 24 -11.90 -3.40 8.80
C ASN A 24 -11.42 -3.87 7.42
N LEU A 25 -11.84 -3.20 6.35
CA LEU A 25 -11.37 -3.49 5.00
C LEU A 25 -9.86 -3.27 4.87
N ALA A 26 -9.34 -2.17 5.42
CA ALA A 26 -7.90 -1.90 5.43
C ALA A 26 -7.12 -3.00 6.15
N LYS A 27 -7.55 -3.40 7.36
CA LYS A 27 -6.91 -4.47 8.14
C LYS A 27 -6.96 -5.82 7.41
N PHE A 28 -8.12 -6.16 6.85
CA PHE A 28 -8.32 -7.38 6.08
C PHE A 28 -7.37 -7.44 4.87
N LEU A 29 -7.34 -6.35 4.08
CA LEU A 29 -6.44 -6.26 2.92
C LEU A 29 -4.97 -6.32 3.32
N THR A 30 -4.58 -5.59 4.38
CA THR A 30 -3.22 -5.63 4.93
C THR A 30 -2.81 -7.08 5.25
N HIS A 31 -3.65 -7.80 5.97
CA HIS A 31 -3.38 -9.19 6.35
C HIS A 31 -3.23 -10.08 5.10
N LEU A 32 -4.14 -9.97 4.13
CA LEU A 32 -4.04 -10.73 2.88
C LEU A 32 -2.76 -10.44 2.09
N PHE A 33 -2.27 -9.21 2.09
CA PHE A 33 -1.03 -8.84 1.39
C PHE A 33 0.21 -9.39 2.10
N VAL A 34 0.27 -9.26 3.42
CA VAL A 34 1.38 -9.74 4.26
C VAL A 34 1.47 -11.27 4.23
N GLU A 35 0.33 -11.97 4.36
CA GLU A 35 0.26 -13.44 4.33
C GLU A 35 0.28 -14.04 2.91
N LYS A 36 0.61 -13.24 1.90
CA LYS A 36 0.70 -13.66 0.48
C LYS A 36 -0.61 -14.21 -0.11
N GLY A 37 -1.73 -14.09 0.60
CA GLY A 37 -3.08 -14.49 0.15
C GLY A 37 -3.64 -13.63 -0.99
N LEU A 38 -3.17 -12.39 -1.12
CA LEU A 38 -3.49 -11.50 -2.24
C LEU A 38 -2.26 -10.69 -2.65
N ALA A 39 -2.17 -10.34 -3.93
CA ALA A 39 -1.11 -9.46 -4.43
C ALA A 39 -1.58 -7.99 -4.46
N LEU A 40 -0.66 -7.05 -4.18
CA LEU A 40 -0.91 -5.61 -4.27
C LEU A 40 -1.44 -5.16 -5.64
N SER A 41 -1.24 -5.96 -6.69
CA SER A 41 -1.80 -5.73 -8.03
C SER A 41 -3.32 -5.50 -8.05
N VAL A 42 -4.06 -5.91 -7.03
CA VAL A 42 -5.51 -5.60 -6.91
C VAL A 42 -5.76 -4.10 -6.79
N LEU A 43 -4.80 -3.34 -6.25
CA LEU A 43 -4.89 -1.88 -6.12
C LEU A 43 -4.67 -1.13 -7.44
N LYS A 44 -4.35 -1.83 -8.55
CA LYS A 44 -4.08 -1.20 -9.85
C LYS A 44 -5.23 -0.35 -10.42
N VAL A 45 -6.45 -0.57 -9.93
CA VAL A 45 -7.64 0.18 -10.34
C VAL A 45 -7.77 1.53 -9.65
N ILE A 46 -6.95 1.79 -8.63
CA ILE A 46 -6.90 3.06 -7.91
C ILE A 46 -5.99 4.02 -8.67
N SER A 47 -6.50 5.21 -8.98
CA SER A 47 -5.70 6.30 -9.53
C SER A 47 -4.99 7.06 -8.42
N PHE A 48 -3.67 6.90 -8.32
CA PHE A 48 -2.86 7.62 -7.33
C PHE A 48 -2.68 9.11 -7.64
N ALA A 49 -2.97 9.53 -8.87
CA ALA A 49 -2.96 10.95 -9.25
C ALA A 49 -4.13 11.73 -8.61
N GLU A 50 -5.26 11.06 -8.38
CA GLU A 50 -6.49 11.67 -7.91
C GLU A 50 -7.12 10.80 -6.81
N LEU A 51 -6.58 10.90 -5.60
CA LEU A 51 -7.10 10.18 -4.44
C LEU A 51 -8.14 11.01 -3.69
N ASP A 52 -9.37 10.53 -3.64
CA ASP A 52 -10.37 11.06 -2.72
C ASP A 52 -10.03 10.75 -1.25
N LYS A 53 -10.78 11.37 -0.33
CA LYS A 53 -10.52 11.27 1.11
C LYS A 53 -10.61 9.85 1.67
N GLN A 54 -11.54 9.02 1.19
CA GLN A 54 -11.73 7.65 1.70
C GLN A 54 -10.69 6.71 1.10
N THR A 55 -10.44 6.80 -0.20
CA THR A 55 -9.38 6.02 -0.86
C THR A 55 -8.01 6.34 -0.26
N MET A 56 -7.72 7.61 -0.03
CA MET A 56 -6.48 8.04 0.63
C MET A 56 -6.33 7.45 2.04
N LYS A 57 -7.40 7.39 2.83
CA LYS A 57 -7.38 6.77 4.16
C LYS A 57 -7.14 5.26 4.07
N LEU A 58 -7.85 4.58 3.17
CA LEU A 58 -7.72 3.14 2.96
C LEU A 58 -6.28 2.78 2.59
N VAL A 59 -5.75 3.39 1.52
CA VAL A 59 -4.39 3.13 1.04
C VAL A 59 -3.37 3.45 2.13
N ARG A 60 -3.53 4.57 2.86
CA ARG A 60 -2.65 4.92 3.97
C ARG A 60 -2.62 3.84 5.05
N GLN A 61 -3.78 3.36 5.48
CA GLN A 61 -3.86 2.33 6.52
C GLN A 61 -3.22 1.02 6.06
N ILE A 62 -3.46 0.62 4.80
CA ILE A 62 -2.85 -0.57 4.22
C ILE A 62 -1.33 -0.42 4.19
N MET A 63 -0.81 0.68 3.65
CA MET A 63 0.63 0.88 3.53
C MET A 63 1.31 0.95 4.90
N LEU A 64 0.73 1.65 5.88
CA LEU A 64 1.26 1.66 7.24
C LEU A 64 1.24 0.27 7.88
N GLY A 65 0.16 -0.49 7.67
CA GLY A 65 0.04 -1.85 8.18
C GLY A 65 1.11 -2.79 7.62
N ILE A 66 1.44 -2.67 6.33
CA ILE A 66 2.51 -3.46 5.69
C ILE A 66 3.90 -2.98 6.15
N LEU A 67 4.16 -1.66 6.10
CA LEU A 67 5.49 -1.10 6.38
C LEU A 67 5.87 -1.21 7.86
N LEU A 68 4.90 -1.12 8.77
CA LEU A 68 5.13 -1.26 10.20
C LEU A 68 5.00 -2.71 10.69
N HIS A 69 4.76 -3.67 9.78
CA HIS A 69 4.73 -5.09 10.12
C HIS A 69 6.04 -5.52 10.79
N ASP A 70 5.94 -6.45 11.75
CA ASP A 70 7.09 -6.87 12.55
C ASP A 70 8.12 -7.60 11.70
N ASP A 71 7.65 -8.47 10.80
CA ASP A 71 8.47 -9.18 9.83
C ASP A 71 8.82 -8.30 8.61
N VAL A 72 10.12 -8.17 8.33
CA VAL A 72 10.64 -7.47 7.15
C VAL A 72 10.33 -8.22 5.87
N GLU A 73 10.40 -9.55 5.89
CA GLU A 73 10.31 -10.38 4.69
C GLU A 73 8.88 -10.37 4.16
N ALA A 74 7.89 -10.48 5.04
CA ALA A 74 6.49 -10.31 4.64
C ALA A 74 6.23 -8.93 4.01
N CYS A 75 6.85 -7.87 4.55
CA CYS A 75 6.77 -6.53 3.97
C CYS A 75 7.41 -6.47 2.57
N THR A 76 8.66 -6.90 2.41
CA THR A 76 9.36 -6.84 1.11
C THR A 76 8.69 -7.70 0.05
N HIS A 77 8.28 -8.93 0.40
CA HIS A 77 7.61 -9.84 -0.51
C HIS A 77 6.29 -9.29 -1.05
N ALA A 78 5.53 -8.52 -0.25
CA ALA A 78 4.30 -7.90 -0.72
C ALA A 78 4.54 -6.99 -1.94
N PHE A 79 5.66 -6.26 -1.97
CA PHE A 79 6.05 -5.36 -3.07
C PHE A 79 6.81 -6.07 -4.19
N GLU A 80 7.61 -7.08 -3.89
CA GLU A 80 8.33 -7.85 -4.92
C GLU A 80 7.39 -8.47 -5.96
N ARG A 81 6.20 -8.94 -5.53
CA ARG A 81 5.20 -9.54 -6.42
C ARG A 81 4.71 -8.60 -7.52
N ILE A 82 4.77 -7.29 -7.31
CA ILE A 82 4.39 -6.29 -8.32
C ILE A 82 5.60 -5.66 -9.03
N SER A 83 6.81 -5.88 -8.51
CA SER A 83 8.05 -5.22 -8.95
C SER A 83 8.46 -5.50 -10.40
N LEU A 84 8.05 -6.63 -10.98
CA LEU A 84 8.50 -7.08 -12.31
C LEU A 84 7.45 -6.94 -13.42
N ALA A 85 6.19 -6.70 -13.07
CA ALA A 85 5.12 -6.70 -14.06
C ALA A 85 5.07 -5.36 -14.81
N PRO A 86 5.34 -5.31 -16.14
CA PRO A 86 5.35 -4.04 -16.88
C PRO A 86 3.98 -3.34 -16.84
N LYS A 87 2.90 -4.14 -16.88
CA LYS A 87 1.51 -3.67 -16.78
C LYS A 87 1.17 -3.00 -15.43
N LEU A 88 2.04 -3.08 -14.43
CA LEU A 88 1.86 -2.47 -13.11
C LEU A 88 2.75 -1.25 -12.89
N GLN A 89 3.39 -0.70 -13.94
CA GLN A 89 4.27 0.47 -13.81
C GLN A 89 3.58 1.65 -13.09
N ASN A 90 2.40 2.06 -13.55
CA ASN A 90 1.66 3.17 -12.93
C ASN A 90 1.34 2.91 -11.45
N LEU A 91 0.99 1.67 -11.09
CA LEU A 91 0.77 1.28 -9.69
C LEU A 91 2.07 1.36 -8.88
N ARG A 92 3.19 0.85 -9.42
CA ARG A 92 4.50 0.90 -8.75
C ARG A 92 4.94 2.34 -8.50
N GLU A 93 4.81 3.21 -9.50
CA GLU A 93 5.17 4.63 -9.39
C GLU A 93 4.25 5.35 -8.40
N GLY A 94 2.94 5.12 -8.49
CA GLY A 94 1.96 5.70 -7.55
C GLY A 94 2.23 5.29 -6.11
N LEU A 95 2.48 3.99 -5.85
CA LEU A 95 2.84 3.50 -4.52
C LEU A 95 4.18 4.07 -4.04
N ARG A 96 5.20 4.12 -4.90
CA ARG A 96 6.50 4.68 -4.54
C ARG A 96 6.37 6.13 -4.09
N LEU A 97 5.68 6.96 -4.87
CA LEU A 97 5.46 8.37 -4.53
C LEU A 97 4.61 8.52 -3.26
N PHE A 98 3.55 7.72 -3.12
CA PHE A 98 2.70 7.74 -1.93
C PHE A 98 3.49 7.37 -0.66
N ILE A 99 4.32 6.33 -0.71
CA ILE A 99 5.09 5.89 0.45
C ILE A 99 6.18 6.90 0.79
N SER A 100 6.99 7.32 -0.19
CA SER A 100 8.14 8.22 0.03
C SER A 100 7.74 9.63 0.46
N TYR A 101 6.70 10.21 -0.14
CA TYR A 101 6.33 11.61 0.13
C TYR A 101 5.15 11.74 1.08
N PHE A 102 4.12 10.91 0.93
CA PHE A 102 2.86 11.11 1.64
C PHE A 102 2.86 10.47 3.03
N LEU A 103 3.43 9.26 3.18
CA LEU A 103 3.50 8.60 4.49
C LEU A 103 4.50 9.24 5.44
N ALA A 104 5.64 9.72 4.93
CA ALA A 104 6.62 10.46 5.73
C ALA A 104 6.00 11.70 6.38
N LYS A 105 5.35 12.55 5.59
CA LYS A 105 4.61 13.73 6.08
C LYS A 105 3.50 13.36 7.07
N TYR A 106 2.82 12.23 6.84
CA TYR A 106 1.78 11.77 7.76
C TYR A 106 2.35 11.33 9.11
N ALA A 107 3.48 10.62 9.12
CA ALA A 107 4.12 10.15 10.35
C ALA A 107 4.56 11.32 11.26
N GLU A 108 5.12 12.37 10.65
CA GLU A 108 5.45 13.62 11.32
C GLU A 108 4.21 14.32 11.88
N ALA A 109 3.18 14.50 11.04
CA ALA A 109 1.95 15.18 11.45
C ALA A 109 1.19 14.46 12.58
N GLN A 110 1.24 13.12 12.62
CA GLN A 110 0.58 12.31 13.65
C GLN A 110 1.43 12.04 14.89
N LYS A 111 2.67 12.56 14.94
CA LYS A 111 3.61 12.34 16.07
C LYS A 111 3.73 10.86 16.44
N LEU A 112 3.94 10.00 15.44
CA LEU A 112 4.12 8.57 15.69
C LEU A 112 5.32 8.34 16.62
N PRO A 113 5.33 7.24 17.40
CA PRO A 113 6.47 6.91 18.25
C PRO A 113 7.77 6.84 17.43
N GLU A 114 8.88 7.33 18.00
CA GLU A 114 10.18 7.42 17.31
C GLU A 114 10.61 6.07 16.71
N LYS A 115 10.40 4.97 17.45
CA LYS A 115 10.65 3.60 16.97
C LYS A 115 9.86 3.26 15.70
N SER A 116 8.60 3.68 15.63
CA SER A 116 7.74 3.47 14.45
C SER A 116 8.16 4.35 13.29
N VAL A 117 8.54 5.60 13.54
CA VAL A 117 9.05 6.52 12.50
C VAL A 117 10.35 5.98 11.91
N LYS A 118 11.29 5.53 12.76
CA LYS A 118 12.55 4.92 12.31
C LYS A 118 12.29 3.67 11.45
N ARG A 119 11.43 2.75 11.93
CA ARG A 119 11.03 1.56 11.16
C ARG A 119 10.40 1.94 9.83
N LEU A 120 9.48 2.91 9.81
CA LEU A 120 8.81 3.36 8.60
C LEU A 120 9.80 3.90 7.57
N LYS A 121 10.80 4.68 8.01
CA LYS A 121 11.85 5.22 7.15
C LYS A 121 12.71 4.12 6.53
N GLU A 122 13.21 3.20 7.36
CA GLU A 122 14.01 2.05 6.90
C GLU A 122 13.24 1.19 5.88
N ARG A 123 11.96 0.92 6.17
CA ARG A 123 11.08 0.12 5.29
C ARG A 123 10.73 0.84 4.00
N THR A 124 10.57 2.17 4.05
CA THR A 124 10.34 3.00 2.86
C THR A 124 11.53 2.92 1.91
N GLU A 125 12.75 3.04 2.41
CA GLU A 125 13.97 2.94 1.59
C GLU A 125 14.14 1.56 0.94
N LEU A 126 13.80 0.47 1.66
CA LEU A 126 13.83 -0.89 1.12
C LEU A 126 12.79 -1.08 0.00
N VAL A 127 11.55 -0.67 0.24
CA VAL A 127 10.46 -0.82 -0.72
C VAL A 127 10.70 0.05 -1.95
N GLU A 128 11.24 1.26 -1.78
CA GLU A 128 11.60 2.11 -2.92
C GLU A 128 12.62 1.44 -3.84
N LYS A 129 13.65 0.79 -3.28
CA LYS A 129 14.62 0.02 -4.08
C LYS A 129 13.96 -1.15 -4.83
N ILE A 130 13.00 -1.83 -4.21
CA ILE A 130 12.25 -2.94 -4.84
C ILE A 130 11.39 -2.43 -6.00
N LEU A 131 10.72 -1.28 -5.81
CA LEU A 131 9.83 -0.69 -6.81
C LEU A 131 10.61 -0.01 -7.95
N TYR A 132 11.79 0.55 -7.68
CA TYR A 132 12.65 1.22 -8.65
C TYR A 132 13.58 0.26 -9.41
N GLY A 133 14.27 -0.63 -8.70
CA GLY A 133 15.40 -1.44 -9.21
C GLY A 133 15.04 -2.50 -10.26
N ARG A 134 13.79 -2.58 -10.70
CA ARG A 134 13.32 -3.55 -11.70
C ARG A 134 12.52 -2.93 -12.84
N SER A 135 12.34 -1.60 -12.87
CA SER A 135 11.82 -0.90 -14.06
C SER A 135 12.94 -0.45 -15.02
N SER A 136 14.18 -0.36 -14.55
CA SER A 136 15.33 0.15 -15.32
C SER A 136 16.09 -0.90 -16.15
N LEU A 137 15.54 -2.12 -16.30
CA LEU A 137 16.13 -3.21 -17.11
C LEU A 137 15.28 -3.59 -18.32
N LEU A 138 14.40 -2.69 -18.77
CA LEU A 138 13.67 -2.81 -20.03
C LEU A 138 13.98 -1.59 -20.91
#